data_AF-A0A2U3LUX8-F1
#
_entry.id   AF-A0A2U3LUX8-F1
#
_cell.length_a   1.000
_cell.length_b   1.000
_cell.length_c   1.000
_cell.angle_alpha   90.00
_cell.angle_beta   90.00
_cell.angle_gamma   90.00
#
_symmetry.space_group_name_H-M   'P 1'
#
loop_
_entity.id
_entity.type
_entity.pdbx_description
1 polymer ?
#
loop_
_entity_poly.entity_id
_entity_poly.type
_entity_poly.pdbx_seq_one_letter_code
_entity_poly.pdbx_strand_id
1 'polypeptide(L)'
;MAQAVADGHEIATHAYSHNSLAKMSQQEVGEELDKAEKAICAVAPKPTLFRPPGGAYNDHVLAEAKKRGYATILWSVDPTDWRRPSVEQVVDVVMKNVQPGSIVLLHDGQYPLPTPQAIAIIIDQLRQQGYNIVTVGELLQHSEKS
;
A
#
# COMPACT_ATOMS: atom_id res chain seq x y z
N MET A 1 1.90 -13.79 1.67
CA MET A 1 3.12 -13.28 1.00
C MET A 1 3.64 -14.24 -0.06
N ALA A 2 4.05 -15.48 0.27
CA ALA A 2 4.60 -16.41 -0.74
C ALA A 2 3.66 -16.65 -1.95
N GLN A 3 2.37 -16.88 -1.71
CA GLN A 3 1.37 -16.99 -2.79
C GLN A 3 1.27 -15.70 -3.61
N ALA A 4 1.21 -14.55 -2.94
CA ALA A 4 1.14 -13.26 -3.63
C ALA A 4 2.36 -12.99 -4.53
N VAL A 5 3.56 -13.40 -4.11
CA VAL A 5 4.77 -13.34 -4.94
C VAL A 5 4.65 -14.29 -6.14
N ALA A 6 4.19 -15.53 -5.93
CA ALA A 6 4.00 -16.50 -7.00
C ALA A 6 2.96 -16.02 -8.05
N ASP A 7 1.95 -15.28 -7.61
CA ASP A 7 0.93 -14.67 -8.46
C ASP A 7 1.38 -13.35 -9.12
N GLY A 8 2.61 -12.91 -8.86
CA GLY A 8 3.21 -11.73 -9.49
C GLY A 8 2.88 -10.39 -8.81
N HIS A 9 2.37 -10.39 -7.58
CA HIS A 9 2.12 -9.16 -6.82
C HIS A 9 3.41 -8.57 -6.25
N GLU A 10 3.48 -7.24 -6.21
CA GLU A 10 4.55 -6.49 -5.55
C GLU A 10 4.37 -6.53 -4.02
N ILE A 11 5.45 -6.81 -3.29
CA ILE A 11 5.47 -6.82 -1.83
C ILE A 11 6.29 -5.62 -1.31
N ALA A 12 5.69 -4.84 -0.43
CA ALA A 12 6.27 -3.67 0.22
C ALA A 12 6.19 -3.80 1.75
N THR A 13 6.88 -2.93 2.49
CA THR A 13 6.83 -2.94 3.96
C THR A 13 5.84 -1.92 4.53
N HIS A 14 5.16 -2.31 5.61
CA HIS A 14 4.27 -1.47 6.41
C HIS A 14 4.72 -1.39 7.88
N ALA A 15 6.02 -1.51 8.13
CA ALA A 15 6.62 -1.79 9.44
C ALA A 15 6.12 -3.11 10.06
N TYR A 16 6.47 -3.38 11.31
CA TYR A 16 6.25 -4.70 11.92
C TYR A 16 4.99 -4.75 12.79
N SER A 17 4.77 -3.74 13.64
CA SER A 17 3.73 -3.79 14.67
C SER A 17 2.51 -2.89 14.42
N HIS A 18 2.48 -2.14 13.31
CA HIS A 18 1.43 -1.17 12.98
C HIS A 18 1.26 -0.03 14.01
N ASN A 19 2.27 0.18 14.86
CA ASN A 19 2.32 1.35 15.74
C ASN A 19 2.58 2.63 14.94
N SER A 20 2.19 3.78 15.49
CA SER A 20 2.48 5.08 14.88
C SER A 20 3.97 5.39 15.00
N LEU A 21 4.71 5.18 13.90
CA LEU A 21 6.16 5.42 13.85
C LEU A 21 6.53 6.88 14.10
N ALA A 22 5.64 7.82 13.77
CA ALA A 22 5.85 9.24 14.02
C ALA A 22 5.92 9.60 15.52
N LYS A 23 5.49 8.70 16.42
CA LYS A 23 5.58 8.84 17.88
C LYS A 23 6.78 8.11 18.50
N MET A 24 7.59 7.46 17.68
CA MET A 24 8.76 6.69 18.10
C MET A 24 10.05 7.50 17.92
N SER A 25 11.08 7.13 18.66
CA SER A 25 12.45 7.57 18.40
C SER A 25 12.95 7.00 17.07
N GLN A 26 13.96 7.65 16.48
CA GLN A 26 14.55 7.19 15.22
C GLN A 26 15.09 5.75 15.31
N GLN A 27 15.67 5.37 16.46
CA GLN A 27 16.16 4.01 16.69
C GLN A 27 15.01 2.99 16.65
N GLU A 28 13.92 3.24 17.37
CA GLU A 28 12.74 2.36 17.39
C GLU A 28 12.12 2.21 16.00
N VAL A 29 12.08 3.29 15.20
CA VAL A 29 11.64 3.21 13.80
C VAL A 29 12.56 2.30 12.99
N GLY A 30 13.87 2.41 13.17
CA GLY A 30 14.84 1.53 12.53
C GLY A 30 14.61 0.06 12.87
N GLU A 31 14.38 -0.25 14.14
CA GLU A 31 14.10 -1.61 14.62
C GLU A 31 12.80 -2.18 14.03
N GLU A 32 11.75 -1.38 13.95
CA GLU A 32 10.47 -1.74 13.30
C GLU A 32 10.67 -2.10 11.82
N LEU A 33 11.44 -1.29 11.08
CA LEU A 33 11.71 -1.52 9.66
C LEU A 33 12.63 -2.73 9.44
N ASP A 34 13.67 -2.92 10.25
CA ASP A 34 14.58 -4.06 10.12
C ASP A 34 13.88 -5.38 10.41
N LYS A 35 13.00 -5.39 11.42
CA LYS A 35 12.23 -6.58 11.77
C LYS A 35 11.23 -6.94 10.67
N ALA A 36 10.58 -5.94 10.07
CA ALA A 36 9.71 -6.13 8.91
C ALA A 36 10.48 -6.63 7.68
N GLU A 37 11.61 -6.01 7.34
CA GLU A 37 12.44 -6.45 6.20
C GLU A 37 12.87 -7.90 6.38
N LYS A 38 13.37 -8.26 7.55
CA LYS A 38 13.81 -9.63 7.84
C LYS A 38 12.68 -10.65 7.64
N ALA A 39 11.46 -10.33 8.09
CA ALA A 39 10.31 -11.21 7.94
C ALA A 39 9.87 -11.35 6.48
N ILE A 40 9.88 -10.25 5.71
CA ILE A 40 9.54 -10.24 4.28
C ILE A 40 10.58 -11.02 3.48
N CYS A 41 11.87 -10.73 3.68
CA CYS A 41 13.00 -11.35 2.96
C CYS A 41 13.09 -12.87 3.15
N ALA A 42 12.42 -13.44 4.15
CA ALA A 42 12.33 -14.88 4.32
C ALA A 42 11.44 -15.57 3.27
N VAL A 43 10.55 -14.83 2.60
CA VAL A 43 9.52 -15.38 1.69
C VAL A 43 9.29 -14.55 0.41
N ALA A 44 9.93 -13.39 0.29
CA ALA A 44 9.79 -12.46 -0.84
C ALA A 44 11.11 -11.70 -1.06
N PRO A 45 11.32 -11.07 -2.23
CA PRO A 45 12.44 -10.14 -2.43
C PRO A 45 12.43 -8.99 -1.43
N LYS A 46 13.61 -8.36 -1.24
CA LYS A 46 13.73 -7.16 -0.40
C LYS A 46 12.79 -6.06 -0.91
N PRO A 47 11.95 -5.47 -0.04
CA PRO A 47 11.05 -4.40 -0.46
C PRO A 47 11.84 -3.15 -0.86
N THR A 48 11.33 -2.42 -1.84
CA THR A 48 11.84 -1.10 -2.28
C THR A 48 10.86 0.02 -1.93
N LEU A 49 9.66 -0.33 -1.47
CA LEU A 49 8.59 0.60 -1.12
C LEU A 49 8.21 0.44 0.35
N PHE A 50 7.83 1.56 0.95
CA PHE A 50 7.39 1.64 2.32
C PHE A 50 6.13 2.51 2.40
N ARG A 51 5.13 2.05 3.16
CA ARG A 51 4.00 2.89 3.59
C ARG A 51 4.02 2.97 5.11
N PRO A 52 3.97 4.15 5.74
CA PRO A 52 3.88 4.24 7.20
C PRO A 52 2.47 3.84 7.69
N PRO A 53 2.35 3.09 8.81
CA PRO A 53 1.07 2.83 9.47
C PRO A 53 0.24 4.11 9.67
N GLY A 54 -1.01 4.06 9.21
CA GLY A 54 -1.94 5.19 9.27
C GLY A 54 -1.53 6.43 8.45
N GLY A 55 -0.55 6.33 7.56
CA GLY A 55 -0.04 7.46 6.78
C GLY A 55 0.79 8.47 7.60
N ALA A 56 1.12 8.16 8.86
CA ALA A 56 1.81 9.09 9.75
C ALA A 56 3.33 8.96 9.64
N TYR A 57 4.00 10.03 9.19
CA TYR A 57 5.46 10.10 9.07
C TYR A 57 6.00 11.44 9.59
N ASN A 58 7.30 11.45 9.88
CA ASN A 58 8.10 12.63 10.18
C ASN A 58 9.51 12.43 9.58
N ASP A 59 10.41 13.38 9.80
CA ASP A 59 11.77 13.33 9.24
C ASP A 59 12.55 12.09 9.68
N HIS A 60 12.37 11.62 10.92
CA HIS A 60 13.02 10.40 11.40
C HIS A 60 12.52 9.17 10.61
N VAL A 61 11.21 9.07 10.39
CA VAL A 61 10.60 7.97 9.63
C VAL A 61 11.10 7.97 8.18
N LEU A 62 11.13 9.14 7.54
CA LEU A 62 11.61 9.27 6.16
C LEU A 62 13.12 8.98 6.05
N ALA A 63 13.92 9.42 7.02
CA ALA A 63 15.36 9.16 7.04
C ALA A 63 15.66 7.66 7.16
N GLU A 64 14.97 6.94 8.06
CA GLU A 64 15.16 5.49 8.23
C GLU A 64 14.66 4.68 7.03
N ALA A 65 13.56 5.09 6.40
CA ALA A 65 13.11 4.49 5.15
C ALA A 65 14.13 4.69 4.03
N LYS A 66 14.61 5.92 3.84
CA LYS A 66 15.61 6.27 2.82
C LYS A 66 16.93 5.51 3.02
N LYS A 67 17.39 5.37 4.26
CA LYS A 67 18.62 4.61 4.60
C LYS A 67 18.57 3.15 4.13
N ARG A 68 17.37 2.56 4.08
CA ARG A 68 17.14 1.18 3.61
C ARG A 68 16.88 1.08 2.11
N GLY A 69 16.88 2.23 1.40
CA GLY A 69 16.59 2.31 -0.03
C GLY A 69 15.10 2.28 -0.35
N TYR A 70 14.23 2.60 0.61
CA TYR A 70 12.78 2.59 0.38
C TYR A 70 12.28 3.95 -0.15
N ALA A 71 11.37 3.90 -1.11
CA ALA A 71 10.50 5.03 -1.45
C ALA A 71 9.24 5.00 -0.55
N THR A 72 8.95 6.12 0.11
CA THR A 72 7.75 6.24 0.94
C THR A 72 6.54 6.58 0.08
N ILE A 73 5.51 5.74 0.10
CA ILE A 73 4.30 5.87 -0.74
C ILE A 73 3.03 5.93 0.11
N LEU A 74 2.15 6.87 -0.22
CA LEU A 74 0.81 6.99 0.36
C LEU A 74 -0.25 6.50 -0.64
N TRP A 75 -1.36 7.21 -0.73
CA TRP A 75 -2.49 6.93 -1.61
C TRP A 75 -3.14 8.26 -2.02
N SER A 76 -3.89 8.22 -3.12
CA SER A 76 -4.68 9.36 -3.59
C SER A 76 -6.18 9.15 -3.43
N VAL A 77 -6.62 7.90 -3.29
CA VAL A 77 -8.04 7.52 -3.13
C VAL A 77 -8.17 6.61 -1.91
N ASP A 78 -9.04 6.97 -0.97
CA ASP A 78 -9.37 6.18 0.21
C ASP A 78 -10.88 6.02 0.35
N PRO A 79 -11.44 4.82 0.06
CA PRO A 79 -12.85 4.52 0.26
C PRO A 79 -13.19 4.21 1.72
N THR A 80 -12.21 4.19 2.63
CA THR A 80 -12.38 3.85 4.05
C THR A 80 -13.03 2.48 4.26
N ASP A 81 -12.68 1.50 3.43
CA ASP A 81 -13.20 0.13 3.46
C ASP A 81 -13.04 -0.55 4.83
N TRP A 82 -11.99 -0.20 5.57
CA TRP A 82 -11.75 -0.63 6.95
C TRP A 82 -12.85 -0.22 7.95
N ARG A 83 -13.67 0.81 7.63
CA ARG A 83 -14.86 1.18 8.42
C ARG A 83 -16.08 0.30 8.13
N ARG A 84 -15.97 -0.63 7.19
CA ARG A 84 -17.03 -1.55 6.75
C ARG A 84 -18.28 -0.84 6.21
N PRO A 85 -18.15 0.13 5.28
CA PRO A 85 -19.30 0.62 4.51
C PRO A 85 -19.86 -0.50 3.61
N SER A 86 -20.94 -0.22 2.88
CA SER A 86 -21.45 -1.16 1.89
C SER A 86 -20.47 -1.34 0.72
N VAL A 87 -20.59 -2.45 -0.01
CA VAL A 87 -19.78 -2.72 -1.21
C VAL A 87 -19.94 -1.61 -2.23
N GLU A 88 -21.18 -1.15 -2.44
CA GLU A 88 -21.53 -0.08 -3.38
C GLU A 88 -20.87 1.24 -2.98
N GLN A 89 -20.85 1.57 -1.69
CA GLN A 89 -20.18 2.78 -1.20
C GLN A 89 -18.67 2.74 -1.47
N VAL A 90 -18.01 1.59 -1.30
CA VAL A 90 -16.58 1.44 -1.64
C VAL A 90 -16.37 1.64 -3.14
N VAL A 91 -17.17 0.98 -3.97
CA VAL A 91 -17.09 1.08 -5.43
C VAL A 91 -17.30 2.53 -5.88
N ASP A 92 -18.37 3.18 -5.41
CA ASP A 92 -18.72 4.56 -5.79
C ASP A 92 -17.62 5.55 -5.44
N VAL A 93 -17.04 5.44 -4.24
CA VAL A 93 -15.94 6.34 -3.82
C VAL A 93 -14.71 6.11 -4.70
N VAL A 94 -14.36 4.87 -5.03
CA VAL A 94 -13.23 4.60 -5.92
C VAL A 94 -13.52 5.17 -7.31
N MET A 95 -14.61 4.76 -7.95
CA MET A 95 -14.91 5.10 -9.34
C MET A 95 -15.11 6.61 -9.56
N LYS A 96 -15.57 7.35 -8.54
CA LYS A 96 -15.73 8.80 -8.63
C LYS A 96 -14.41 9.59 -8.55
N ASN A 97 -13.38 9.03 -7.91
CA ASN A 97 -12.16 9.78 -7.57
C ASN A 97 -10.90 9.27 -8.28
N VAL A 98 -10.96 8.12 -8.94
CA VAL A 98 -9.85 7.63 -9.76
C VAL A 98 -9.60 8.52 -10.98
N GLN A 99 -8.33 8.77 -11.23
CA GLN A 99 -7.78 9.43 -12.41
C GLN A 99 -6.45 8.75 -12.78
N PRO A 100 -5.90 8.95 -13.99
CA PRO A 100 -4.59 8.40 -14.35
C PRO A 100 -3.52 8.72 -13.29
N GLY A 101 -2.81 7.69 -12.84
CA GLY A 101 -1.81 7.80 -11.78
C GLY A 101 -2.33 7.67 -10.34
N SER A 102 -3.61 7.38 -10.14
CA SER A 102 -4.18 7.18 -8.80
C SER A 102 -3.62 5.93 -8.11
N ILE A 103 -3.42 6.02 -6.79
CA ILE A 103 -3.12 4.89 -5.91
C ILE A 103 -4.32 4.73 -4.95
N VAL A 104 -5.01 3.60 -5.06
CA VAL A 104 -6.19 3.29 -4.25
C VAL A 104 -5.77 2.53 -2.99
N LEU A 105 -6.18 3.01 -1.81
CA LEU A 105 -5.98 2.32 -0.53
C LEU A 105 -7.12 1.34 -0.26
N LEU A 106 -6.78 0.07 -0.03
CA LEU A 106 -7.70 -0.99 0.39
C LEU A 106 -7.01 -1.87 1.45
N HIS A 107 -7.79 -2.63 2.22
CA HIS A 107 -7.32 -3.43 3.34
C HIS A 107 -7.73 -4.90 3.23
N ASP A 108 -6.83 -5.78 3.68
CA ASP A 108 -7.02 -7.23 3.80
C ASP A 108 -6.80 -7.65 5.28
N GLY A 109 -7.62 -7.14 6.19
CA GLY A 109 -7.50 -7.45 7.62
C GLY A 109 -8.75 -7.13 8.43
N GLN A 110 -8.98 -7.83 9.54
CA GLN A 110 -10.14 -7.67 10.43
C GLN A 110 -11.51 -7.88 9.75
N TYR A 111 -11.73 -9.10 9.25
CA TYR A 111 -12.97 -9.56 8.63
C TYR A 111 -14.21 -9.45 9.54
N PRO A 112 -15.43 -9.32 8.96
CA PRO A 112 -15.71 -9.20 7.53
C PRO A 112 -15.44 -7.79 6.98
N LEU A 113 -14.89 -7.72 5.77
CA LEU A 113 -14.69 -6.48 5.01
C LEU A 113 -15.48 -6.54 3.69
N PRO A 114 -15.95 -5.39 3.16
CA PRO A 114 -16.57 -5.32 1.84
C PRO A 114 -15.54 -5.50 0.69
N THR A 115 -14.25 -5.36 0.99
CA THR A 115 -13.14 -5.29 0.03
C THR A 115 -13.08 -6.43 -0.97
N PRO A 116 -13.25 -7.72 -0.59
CA PRO A 116 -13.17 -8.81 -1.57
C PRO A 116 -14.25 -8.75 -2.66
N GLN A 117 -15.45 -8.25 -2.33
CA GLN A 117 -16.53 -8.09 -3.31
C GLN A 117 -16.36 -6.80 -4.11
N ALA A 118 -16.00 -5.69 -3.44
CA ALA A 118 -15.79 -4.41 -4.08
C ALA A 118 -14.64 -4.43 -5.10
N ILE A 119 -13.53 -5.11 -4.79
CA ILE A 119 -12.34 -5.11 -5.66
C ILE A 119 -12.60 -5.76 -7.02
N ALA A 120 -13.43 -6.81 -7.08
CA ALA A 120 -13.81 -7.45 -8.34
C ALA A 120 -14.56 -6.46 -9.25
N ILE A 121 -15.54 -5.75 -8.69
CA ILE A 121 -16.35 -4.76 -9.42
C ILE A 121 -15.47 -3.58 -9.87
N ILE A 122 -14.60 -3.07 -8.99
CA ILE A 122 -13.68 -1.97 -9.28
C ILE A 122 -12.76 -2.33 -10.44
N ILE A 123 -12.13 -3.51 -10.41
CA ILE A 123 -11.21 -3.96 -11.47
C ILE A 123 -11.93 -4.02 -12.82
N ASP A 124 -13.12 -4.61 -12.86
CA ASP A 124 -13.88 -4.74 -14.11
C ASP A 124 -14.28 -3.38 -14.68
N GLN A 125 -14.77 -2.46 -13.85
CA GLN A 125 -15.16 -1.12 -14.29
C GLN A 125 -13.95 -0.29 -14.75
N LEU A 126 -12.83 -0.34 -14.02
CA LEU A 126 -11.60 0.36 -14.42
C LEU A 126 -11.10 -0.13 -15.78
N ARG A 127 -11.09 -1.44 -16.01
CA ARG A 127 -10.69 -2.03 -17.30
C ARG A 127 -11.63 -1.60 -18.44
N GLN A 128 -12.95 -1.56 -18.19
CA GLN A 128 -13.92 -1.06 -19.18
C GLN A 128 -13.70 0.42 -19.54
N GLN A 129 -13.19 1.22 -18.61
CA GLN A 129 -12.82 2.61 -18.86
C GLN A 129 -11.41 2.77 -19.47
N GLY A 130 -10.71 1.67 -19.77
CA GLY A 130 -9.40 1.68 -20.42
C GLY A 130 -8.21 1.88 -19.47
N TYR A 131 -8.41 1.75 -18.15
CA TYR A 131 -7.30 1.78 -17.20
C TYR A 131 -6.49 0.48 -17.23
N ASN A 132 -5.17 0.63 -17.15
CA ASN A 132 -4.26 -0.46 -16.80
C ASN A 132 -3.99 -0.43 -15.30
N ILE A 133 -4.20 -1.57 -14.64
CA ILE A 133 -3.86 -1.75 -13.23
C ILE A 133 -2.46 -2.32 -13.16
N VAL A 134 -1.56 -1.58 -12.52
CA VAL A 134 -0.13 -1.88 -12.42
C VAL A 134 0.30 -1.89 -10.96
N THR A 135 1.48 -2.43 -10.69
CA THR A 135 2.14 -2.31 -9.38
C THR A 135 2.52 -0.85 -9.10
N VAL A 136 2.80 -0.52 -7.83
CA VAL A 136 3.22 0.83 -7.47
C VAL A 136 4.62 1.11 -8.02
N GLY A 137 5.51 0.12 -8.01
CA GLY A 137 6.83 0.22 -8.63
C GLY A 137 6.77 0.56 -10.12
N GLU A 138 5.90 -0.08 -10.89
CA GLU A 138 5.67 0.24 -12.31
C GLU A 138 5.11 1.66 -12.48
N LEU A 139 4.13 2.05 -11.65
CA LEU A 139 3.55 3.39 -11.71
C LEU A 139 4.62 4.49 -11.53
N LEU A 140 5.54 4.31 -10.59
CA LEU A 140 6.62 5.27 -10.34
C LEU A 140 7.56 5.39 -11.55
N GLN A 141 7.88 4.28 -12.23
CA GLN A 141 8.71 4.30 -13.43
C GLN A 141 8.07 5.05 -14.61
N HIS A 142 6.73 5.12 -14.69
CA HIS A 142 6.04 5.93 -15.68
C HIS A 142 6.12 7.43 -15.36
N SER A 143 6.07 7.79 -14.08
CA SER A 143 6.15 9.19 -13.64
C SER A 143 7.53 9.81 -13.89
N GLU A 144 8.62 9.04 -13.79
CA GLU A 144 9.99 9.52 -14.04
C GLU A 144 10.28 9.77 -15.54
N LYS A 145 9.46 9.22 -16.43
CA LYS A 145 9.63 9.32 -17.90
C LYS A 145 8.75 10.41 -18.53
N SER A 146 7.96 11.13 -17.73
CA SER A 146 7.01 12.17 -18.15
C SER A 146 7.56 13.56 -17.83
#